data_AF-A0A085JHQ2-F1
#
_entry.id   AF-A0A085JHQ2-F1
#
_cell.length_a   1.000
_cell.length_b   1.000
_cell.length_c   1.000
_cell.angle_alpha   90.00
_cell.angle_beta   90.00
_cell.angle_gamma   90.00
#
_symmetry.space_group_name_H-M   'P 1'
#
loop_
_entity.id
_entity.type
_entity.pdbx_description
1 polymer ?
#
loop_
_entity_poly.entity_id
_entity_poly.type
_entity_poly.pdbx_seq_one_letter_code
_entity_poly.pdbx_strand_id
1 'polypeptide(L)'
;MPSLLLRLSDDNPQIEEETYRTEEKSPWLLNELRMLLSSRSRLAHVETLPLVNASVLNYGINSSVSQINDTERRKKIIEQQIAMTLQRFEPRLSDVAIMTKTNNSSHVIFEIHALHNALPVKFELVWDDCTGKFYFDE
;
A
#
# COMPACT_ATOMS: atom_id res chain seq x y z
N MET A 1 12.94 -13.36 3.06
CA MET A 1 13.79 -12.57 2.15
C MET A 1 13.57 -11.10 2.49
N PRO A 2 14.62 -10.31 2.75
CA PRO A 2 14.49 -8.87 3.02
C PRO A 2 13.94 -8.15 1.79
N SER A 3 13.16 -7.08 1.98
CA SER A 3 12.69 -6.25 0.86
C SER A 3 13.86 -5.63 0.11
N LEU A 4 13.61 -5.20 -1.13
CA LEU A 4 14.57 -4.40 -1.88
C LEU A 4 14.94 -3.10 -1.15
N LEU A 5 13.97 -2.45 -0.52
CA LEU A 5 14.20 -1.17 0.15
C LEU A 5 15.06 -1.33 1.40
N LEU A 6 14.85 -2.41 2.17
CA LEU A 6 15.69 -2.74 3.32
C LEU A 6 17.13 -3.04 2.89
N ARG A 7 17.31 -3.70 1.73
CA ARG A 7 18.64 -3.94 1.14
C ARG A 7 19.33 -2.66 0.69
N LEU A 8 18.58 -1.70 0.15
CA LEU A 8 19.13 -0.41 -0.28
C LEU A 8 19.43 0.54 0.89
N SER A 9 18.80 0.34 2.04
CA SER A 9 19.07 1.11 3.26
C SER A 9 20.22 0.55 4.10
N ASP A 10 20.95 -0.45 3.59
CA ASP A 10 22.10 -1.01 4.29
C ASP A 10 23.31 -0.07 4.20
N ASP A 11 23.69 0.49 5.33
CA ASP A 11 24.86 1.37 5.45
C ASP A 11 26.19 0.60 5.37
N ASN A 12 26.18 -0.73 5.50
CA ASN A 12 27.38 -1.57 5.56
C ASN A 12 27.34 -2.74 4.55
N PRO A 13 27.27 -2.46 3.24
CA PRO A 13 27.13 -3.49 2.19
C PRO A 13 28.33 -4.45 2.07
N GLN A 14 29.42 -4.19 2.80
CA GLN A 14 30.64 -5.01 2.81
C GLN A 14 30.62 -6.12 3.86
N ILE A 15 29.63 -6.13 4.75
CA ILE A 15 29.48 -7.16 5.78
C ILE A 15 28.63 -8.29 5.18
N GLU A 16 29.23 -9.46 4.96
CA GLU A 16 28.52 -10.64 4.40
C GLU A 16 27.49 -11.24 5.35
N GLU A 17 27.65 -11.04 6.66
CA GLU A 17 26.67 -11.45 7.66
C GLU A 17 25.45 -10.54 7.58
N GLU A 18 24.33 -11.13 7.13
CA GLU A 18 23.01 -10.50 7.09
C GLU A 18 22.57 -10.08 8.51
N THR A 19 23.03 -8.92 8.97
CA THR A 19 22.56 -8.25 10.19
C THR A 19 21.28 -7.47 9.91
N TYR A 20 20.41 -8.01 9.03
CA TYR A 20 19.04 -7.51 8.89
C TYR A 20 18.38 -7.69 10.26
N ARG A 21 18.29 -6.57 10.99
CA ARG A 21 17.89 -6.50 12.39
C ARG A 21 16.73 -7.46 12.65
N THR A 22 17.00 -8.51 13.42
CA THR A 22 16.08 -9.56 13.86
C THR A 22 15.01 -9.04 14.83
N GLU A 23 14.73 -7.75 14.79
CA GLU A 23 13.70 -7.13 15.59
C GLU A 23 12.35 -7.53 15.03
N GLU A 24 11.74 -8.54 15.66
CA GLU A 24 10.37 -9.04 15.42
C GLU A 24 9.28 -7.94 15.47
N LYS A 25 9.65 -6.69 15.77
CA LYS A 25 8.80 -5.50 15.85
C LYS A 25 9.29 -4.32 15.01
N SER A 26 10.17 -4.54 14.03
CA SER A 26 10.69 -3.41 13.25
C SER A 26 9.57 -2.81 12.37
N PRO A 27 9.37 -1.47 12.38
CA PRO A 27 8.31 -0.76 11.64
C PRO A 27 8.54 -0.75 10.11
N TRP A 28 9.50 -1.53 9.61
CA TRP A 28 9.90 -1.54 8.21
C TRP A 28 8.75 -1.85 7.27
N LEU A 29 7.92 -2.86 7.58
CA LEU A 29 6.79 -3.24 6.74
C LEU A 29 5.78 -2.09 6.66
N LEU A 30 5.50 -1.44 7.79
CA LEU A 30 4.60 -0.29 7.83
C LEU A 30 5.17 0.90 7.05
N ASN A 31 6.48 1.14 7.11
CA ASN A 31 7.14 2.18 6.32
C ASN A 31 7.10 1.89 4.82
N GLU A 32 7.26 0.63 4.42
CA GLU A 32 7.15 0.21 3.01
C GLU A 32 5.74 0.34 2.49
N LEU A 33 4.75 -0.09 3.29
CA LEU A 33 3.34 0.11 2.99
C LEU A 33 2.98 1.61 2.94
N ARG A 34 3.58 2.43 3.83
CA ARG A 34 3.45 3.88 3.80
C ARG A 34 3.99 4.47 2.51
N MET A 35 5.16 4.04 2.04
CA MET A 35 5.70 4.48 0.74
C MET A 35 4.79 4.06 -0.41
N LEU A 36 4.32 2.82 -0.43
CA LEU A 36 3.45 2.31 -1.49
C LEU A 36 2.12 3.05 -1.54
N LEU A 37 1.40 3.11 -0.42
CA LEU A 37 0.03 3.59 -0.38
C LEU A 37 -0.07 5.12 -0.38
N SER A 38 1.00 5.85 -0.01
CA SER A 38 1.07 7.31 -0.18
C SER A 38 1.55 7.74 -1.57
N SER A 39 2.20 6.85 -2.33
CA SER A 39 2.62 7.10 -3.70
C SER A 39 1.44 7.10 -4.67
N ARG A 40 1.60 7.81 -5.80
CA ARG A 40 0.60 7.88 -6.86
C ARG A 40 1.17 7.37 -8.17
N SER A 41 0.46 6.44 -8.80
CA SER A 41 0.73 6.07 -10.19
C SER A 41 0.47 7.28 -11.09
N ARG A 42 1.42 7.58 -11.97
CA ARG A 42 1.38 8.75 -12.87
C ARG A 42 0.67 8.48 -14.18
N LEU A 43 0.53 7.21 -14.57
CA LEU A 43 0.02 6.83 -15.88
C LEU A 43 -1.21 5.93 -15.71
N ALA A 44 -2.38 6.52 -15.92
CA ALA A 44 -3.61 5.76 -16.02
C ALA A 44 -3.55 4.81 -17.24
N HIS A 45 -4.25 3.68 -17.16
CA HIS A 45 -4.37 2.66 -18.22
C HIS A 45 -3.11 1.82 -18.51
N VAL A 46 -1.96 2.12 -17.91
CA VAL A 46 -0.76 1.27 -18.03
C VAL A 46 -0.82 0.06 -17.10
N GLU A 47 -1.71 0.10 -16.11
CA GLU A 47 -1.95 -0.96 -15.12
C GLU A 47 -2.54 -2.25 -15.71
N THR A 48 -3.13 -2.19 -16.91
CA THR A 48 -3.71 -3.34 -17.63
C THR A 48 -2.75 -3.94 -18.66
N LEU A 49 -1.65 -3.24 -18.97
CA LEU A 49 -0.66 -3.72 -19.93
C LEU A 49 0.20 -4.83 -19.31
N PRO A 50 0.22 -6.03 -19.90
CA PRO A 50 1.11 -7.11 -19.45
C PRO A 50 2.57 -6.63 -19.43
N LEU A 51 3.37 -7.16 -18.51
CA LEU A 51 4.81 -6.84 -18.31
C LEU A 51 5.11 -5.43 -17.77
N VAL A 52 4.20 -4.46 -17.96
CA VAL A 52 4.36 -3.09 -17.47
C VAL A 52 3.55 -2.85 -16.20
N ASN A 53 2.48 -3.62 -15.99
CA ASN A 53 1.59 -3.50 -14.84
C ASN A 53 2.34 -3.51 -13.50
N ALA A 54 3.34 -4.38 -13.30
CA ALA A 54 4.16 -4.47 -12.09
C ALA A 54 5.42 -3.57 -12.09
N SER A 55 5.56 -2.66 -13.07
CA SER A 55 6.69 -1.72 -13.11
C SER A 55 6.52 -0.56 -12.12
N VAL A 56 7.61 0.15 -11.86
CA VAL A 56 7.64 1.36 -11.01
C VAL A 56 6.70 2.47 -11.50
N LEU A 57 6.33 2.47 -12.78
CA LEU A 57 5.39 3.44 -13.35
C LEU A 57 4.00 3.35 -12.74
N ASN A 58 3.64 2.15 -12.26
CA ASN A 58 2.38 1.85 -11.61
C ASN A 58 2.51 1.77 -10.07
N TYR A 59 3.63 2.19 -9.50
CA TYR A 59 3.84 2.14 -8.06
C TYR A 59 2.92 3.13 -7.33
N GLY A 60 2.09 2.60 -6.43
CA GLY A 60 1.13 3.34 -5.63
C GLY A 60 -0.29 3.42 -6.21
N ILE A 61 -1.17 4.18 -5.55
CA ILE A 61 -2.61 4.19 -5.83
C ILE A 61 -2.90 5.14 -7.00
N ASN A 62 -3.71 4.70 -7.96
CA ASN A 62 -4.09 5.49 -9.12
C ASN A 62 -5.19 6.51 -8.75
N SER A 63 -4.80 7.77 -8.53
CA SER A 63 -5.69 8.84 -8.06
C SER A 63 -6.74 9.36 -9.05
N SER A 64 -6.94 8.72 -10.21
CA SER A 64 -7.94 9.13 -11.22
C SER A 64 -9.40 9.05 -10.71
N VAL A 65 -9.63 8.53 -9.50
CA VAL A 65 -10.94 8.33 -8.86
C VAL A 65 -11.61 9.64 -8.43
N SER A 66 -10.89 10.77 -8.44
CA SER A 66 -11.40 12.09 -8.06
C SER A 66 -12.49 12.67 -8.99
N GLN A 67 -12.74 12.05 -10.15
CA GLN A 67 -13.69 12.56 -11.14
C GLN A 67 -15.13 12.01 -11.00
N ILE A 68 -15.40 11.13 -10.02
CA ILE A 68 -16.70 10.50 -9.84
C ILE A 68 -17.52 11.24 -8.78
N ASN A 69 -18.74 11.68 -9.10
CA ASN A 69 -19.56 12.44 -8.14
C ASN A 69 -20.21 11.55 -7.04
N ASP A 70 -20.20 10.24 -7.21
CA ASP A 70 -20.80 9.28 -6.27
C ASP A 70 -19.76 8.77 -5.26
N THR A 71 -19.89 9.21 -4.02
CA THR A 71 -19.00 8.87 -2.90
C THR A 71 -18.96 7.36 -2.63
N GLU A 72 -20.08 6.63 -2.74
CA GLU A 72 -20.11 5.19 -2.47
C GLU A 72 -19.40 4.41 -3.57
N ARG A 73 -19.58 4.84 -4.82
CA ARG A 73 -18.85 4.27 -5.95
C ARG A 73 -17.36 4.56 -5.86
N ARG A 74 -16.96 5.75 -5.41
CA ARG A 74 -15.55 6.10 -5.18
C ARG A 74 -14.89 5.21 -4.14
N LYS A 75 -15.55 4.99 -3.00
CA LYS A 75 -15.07 4.10 -1.93
C LYS A 75 -14.75 2.71 -2.46
N LYS A 76 -15.69 2.10 -3.19
CA LYS A 76 -15.50 0.76 -3.78
C LYS A 76 -14.35 0.69 -4.77
N ILE A 77 -14.17 1.73 -5.60
CA ILE A 77 -13.06 1.78 -6.55
C ILE A 77 -11.72 1.90 -5.83
N ILE A 78 -11.65 2.73 -4.78
CA ILE A 78 -10.43 2.90 -3.98
C ILE A 78 -10.09 1.61 -3.25
N GLU A 79 -11.08 0.95 -2.65
CA GLU A 79 -10.92 -0.35 -2.01
C GLU A 79 -10.31 -1.38 -2.97
N GLN A 80 -10.88 -1.50 -4.18
CA GLN A 80 -10.34 -2.37 -5.22
C GLN A 80 -8.92 -1.99 -5.63
N GLN A 81 -8.62 -0.69 -5.76
CA GLN A 81 -7.28 -0.24 -6.11
C GLN A 81 -6.26 -0.53 -5.01
N ILE A 82 -6.61 -0.35 -3.74
CA ILE A 82 -5.74 -0.71 -2.61
C ILE A 82 -5.45 -2.22 -2.66
N ALA A 83 -6.48 -3.05 -2.83
CA ALA A 83 -6.32 -4.50 -2.93
C ALA A 83 -5.40 -4.91 -4.09
N MET A 84 -5.63 -4.35 -5.29
CA MET A 84 -4.79 -4.64 -6.46
C MET A 84 -3.34 -4.15 -6.28
N THR A 85 -3.15 -2.99 -5.64
CA THR A 85 -1.84 -2.40 -5.39
C THR A 85 -1.04 -3.27 -4.41
N LEU A 86 -1.67 -3.72 -3.32
CA LEU A 86 -1.06 -4.62 -2.34
C LEU A 86 -0.73 -5.98 -2.97
N GLN A 87 -1.65 -6.58 -3.72
CA GLN A 87 -1.42 -7.85 -4.39
C GLN A 87 -0.24 -7.77 -5.38
N ARG A 88 -0.06 -6.63 -6.04
CA ARG A 88 0.97 -6.42 -7.06
C ARG A 88 2.35 -6.13 -6.49
N PHE A 89 2.43 -5.26 -5.48
CA PHE A 89 3.71 -4.75 -4.97
C PHE A 89 4.11 -5.32 -3.60
N GLU A 90 3.20 -5.97 -2.87
CA GLU A 90 3.45 -6.57 -1.56
C GLU A 90 3.03 -8.05 -1.50
N PRO A 91 3.69 -8.94 -2.27
CA PRO A 91 3.35 -10.37 -2.30
C PRO A 91 3.60 -11.11 -0.98
N ARG A 92 4.26 -10.45 -0.01
CA ARG A 92 4.46 -10.98 1.35
C ARG A 92 3.19 -10.92 2.20
N LEU A 93 2.23 -10.07 1.81
CA LEU A 93 0.91 -10.02 2.39
C LEU A 93 0.01 -11.01 1.64
N SER A 94 -0.57 -11.93 2.39
CA SER A 94 -1.56 -12.90 1.90
C SER A 94 -2.90 -12.65 2.58
N ASP A 95 -4.00 -13.19 2.02
CA ASP A 95 -5.35 -13.07 2.57
C ASP A 95 -5.77 -11.62 2.90
N VAL A 96 -5.48 -10.70 1.98
CA VAL A 96 -5.79 -9.28 2.14
C VAL A 96 -7.31 -9.06 2.09
N ALA A 97 -7.88 -8.56 3.17
CA ALA A 97 -9.26 -8.11 3.29
C ALA A 97 -9.29 -6.63 3.67
N ILE A 98 -10.15 -5.85 3.01
CA ILE A 98 -10.27 -4.41 3.24
C ILE A 98 -11.71 -4.12 3.68
N MET A 99 -11.86 -3.33 4.73
CA MET A 99 -13.17 -2.90 5.22
C MET A 99 -13.19 -1.39 5.38
N THR A 100 -14.23 -0.74 4.86
CA THR A 100 -14.44 0.69 5.08
C THR A 100 -15.17 0.91 6.41
N LYS A 101 -14.54 1.63 7.35
CA LYS A 101 -15.10 1.87 8.69
C LYS A 101 -15.98 3.11 8.79
N THR A 102 -15.62 4.18 8.10
CA THR A 102 -16.24 5.50 8.31
C THR A 102 -17.02 5.99 7.10
N ASN A 103 -18.18 6.58 7.38
CA ASN A 103 -19.03 7.23 6.41
C ASN A 103 -18.93 8.77 6.45
N ASN A 104 -17.87 9.31 7.05
CA ASN A 104 -17.65 10.75 7.02
C ASN A 104 -17.19 11.14 5.61
N SER A 105 -17.80 12.17 5.03
CA SER A 105 -17.59 12.49 3.61
C SER A 105 -16.20 13.03 3.31
N SER A 106 -15.51 13.59 4.31
CA SER A 106 -14.19 14.21 4.13
C SER A 106 -13.02 13.26 4.40
N HIS A 107 -13.20 12.27 5.28
CA HIS A 107 -12.14 11.32 5.65
C HIS A 107 -12.72 9.91 5.71
N VAL A 108 -12.25 9.04 4.83
CA VAL A 108 -12.65 7.64 4.76
C VAL A 108 -11.52 6.79 5.32
N ILE A 109 -11.85 5.91 6.27
CA ILE A 109 -10.88 4.98 6.85
C ILE A 109 -11.08 3.60 6.24
N PHE A 110 -10.01 3.06 5.67
CA PHE A 110 -9.90 1.69 5.18
C PHE A 110 -9.11 0.88 6.20
N GLU A 111 -9.77 -0.07 6.85
CA GLU A 111 -9.11 -1.05 7.70
C GLU A 111 -8.66 -2.23 6.84
N ILE A 112 -7.36 -2.50 6.84
CA ILE A 112 -6.74 -3.55 6.03
C ILE A 112 -6.27 -4.65 6.96
N HIS A 113 -6.78 -5.85 6.73
CA HIS A 113 -6.40 -7.09 7.40
C HIS A 113 -5.64 -7.95 6.41
N ALA A 114 -4.53 -8.53 6.82
CA ALA A 114 -3.76 -9.45 5.99
C ALA A 114 -2.97 -10.42 6.87
N LEU A 115 -2.34 -11.42 6.23
CA LEU A 115 -1.37 -12.30 6.84
C LEU A 115 0.03 -12.00 6.30
N HIS A 116 0.97 -11.70 7.20
CA HIS A 116 2.39 -11.60 6.91
C HIS A 116 3.12 -12.77 7.57
N ASN A 117 3.74 -13.66 6.79
CA ASN A 117 4.36 -14.89 7.30
C ASN A 117 3.41 -15.71 8.22
N ALA A 118 2.14 -15.85 7.83
CA ALA A 118 1.08 -16.50 8.60
C ALA A 118 0.69 -15.81 9.93
N LEU A 119 1.23 -14.63 10.22
CA LEU A 119 0.82 -13.81 11.35
C LEU A 119 -0.17 -12.73 10.90
N PRO A 120 -1.29 -12.55 11.61
CA PRO A 120 -2.26 -11.50 11.28
C PRO A 120 -1.65 -10.12 11.50
N VAL A 121 -1.76 -9.29 10.47
CA VAL A 121 -1.41 -7.87 10.51
C VAL A 121 -2.63 -7.04 10.19
N LYS A 122 -2.76 -5.92 10.90
CA LYS A 122 -3.85 -4.97 10.73
C LYS A 122 -3.29 -3.56 10.71
N PHE A 123 -3.77 -2.76 9.76
CA PHE A 123 -3.41 -1.35 9.66
C PHE A 123 -4.59 -0.54 9.11
N GLU A 124 -4.59 0.74 9.43
CA GLU A 124 -5.64 1.68 9.02
C GLU A 124 -5.06 2.71 8.06
N LEU A 125 -5.71 2.85 6.91
CA LEU A 125 -5.36 3.80 5.86
C LEU A 125 -6.48 4.84 5.76
N VAL A 126 -6.15 6.09 6.03
CA VAL A 126 -7.04 7.23 5.89
C VAL A 126 -6.90 7.81 4.49
N TRP A 127 -8.04 8.05 3.86
CA TRP A 127 -8.15 8.80 2.62
C TRP A 127 -8.89 10.11 2.86
N ASP A 128 -8.20 11.21 2.57
CA ASP A 128 -8.77 12.55 2.58
C ASP A 128 -9.43 12.82 1.23
N ASP A 129 -10.76 12.98 1.24
CA ASP A 129 -11.58 13.20 0.04
C ASP A 129 -11.26 14.54 -0.65
N CYS A 130 -10.88 15.55 0.13
CA CYS A 130 -10.61 16.90 -0.34
C CYS A 130 -9.24 16.99 -1.03
N THR A 131 -8.22 16.32 -0.49
CA THR A 131 -6.85 16.36 -1.04
C THR A 131 -6.50 15.14 -1.91
N GLY A 132 -7.33 14.09 -1.84
CA GLY A 132 -7.09 12.79 -2.44
C GLY A 132 -5.86 12.08 -1.87
N LYS A 133 -5.36 12.50 -0.71
CA LYS A 133 -4.15 11.95 -0.09
C LYS A 133 -4.48 10.73 0.75
N PHE A 134 -3.53 9.80 0.80
CA PHE A 134 -3.58 8.61 1.64
C PHE A 134 -2.50 8.72 2.71
N TYR A 135 -2.85 8.40 3.95
CA TYR A 135 -1.91 8.36 5.07
C TYR A 135 -2.38 7.35 6.12
N PHE A 136 -1.45 6.90 6.95
CA PHE A 136 -1.76 5.98 8.05
C PHE A 136 -2.11 6.79 9.30
N ASP A 137 -3.17 6.38 10.02
CA ASP A 137 -3.50 6.92 11.33
C ASP A 137 -2.53 6.29 12.36
N GLU A 138 -1.79 7.12 13.10
CA GLU A 138 -0.77 6.68 14.09
C GLU A 138 -1.36 6.48 15.49
#